data_AF-A0A6I9LNV1-F1
#
_entry.id   AF-A0A6I9LNV1-F1
#
_cell.length_a   1.000
_cell.length_b   1.000
_cell.length_c   1.000
_cell.angle_alpha   90.00
_cell.angle_beta   90.00
_cell.angle_gamma   90.00
#
_symmetry.space_group_name_H-M   'P 1'
#
loop_
_entity.id
_entity.type
_entity.pdbx_description
1 polymer ?
#
loop_
_entity_poly.entity_id
_entity_poly.type
_entity_poly.pdbx_seq_one_letter_code
_entity_poly.pdbx_strand_id
1 'polypeptide(L)'
;MEQPELDVGSPLAERVDFWPSEEDMYRAADEIEKEKELLIHERGISEPRLSVAPEMDIMDYCKKEWRGNTQKATCMKKGYEEVSQKFTSIRRVRGDNYCALRATLFQAMSQLAELPLWLQDPELTLLPEKLINRHSWIKQWKLGLKFDGKHEDLVERIKESLALLRKKWASLAEMKTAEARQLACDELFTNEEEEYSLYEAVKFLMLNRAIELYDDKEKGKEVPFFSVLLFARDTSNDPGQLLRNHLNQVGHTGGLEQVEMFLLAYAVRHTIQVYRLSKYNTEEFITVYPTDPPKDWPMVTLIAEDDRHYNIPVRVCEETSL
;
A
#
# COMPACT_ATOMS: atom_id res chain seq x y z
N MET A 1 24.49 -39.69 -67.02
CA MET A 1 25.57 -38.77 -67.41
C MET A 1 24.95 -37.38 -67.33
N GLU A 2 25.61 -36.45 -66.66
CA GLU A 2 25.12 -35.14 -66.15
C GLU A 2 24.33 -35.15 -64.82
N GLN A 3 25.02 -34.70 -63.77
CA GLN A 3 24.52 -33.91 -62.62
C GLN A 3 24.47 -32.42 -63.07
N PRO A 4 23.70 -31.49 -62.45
CA PRO A 4 23.88 -31.03 -61.06
C PRO A 4 22.55 -30.56 -60.39
N GLU A 5 22.40 -30.05 -59.17
CA GLU A 5 23.23 -29.69 -58.02
C GLU A 5 22.30 -29.57 -56.79
N LEU A 6 22.88 -29.67 -55.59
CA LEU A 6 22.20 -29.60 -54.28
C LEU A 6 21.75 -28.18 -53.92
N ASP A 7 20.51 -28.05 -53.44
CA ASP A 7 20.01 -26.84 -52.76
C ASP A 7 20.19 -26.94 -51.23
N VAL A 8 20.44 -25.78 -50.65
CA VAL A 8 21.18 -25.52 -49.41
C VAL A 8 20.25 -25.44 -48.19
N GLY A 9 20.82 -25.80 -47.04
CA GLY A 9 20.16 -25.99 -45.75
C GLY A 9 19.27 -24.86 -45.23
N SER A 10 18.22 -25.28 -44.52
CA SER A 10 17.51 -24.52 -43.50
C SER A 10 18.17 -24.75 -42.13
N PRO A 11 18.52 -23.71 -41.36
CA PRO A 11 18.81 -23.86 -39.94
C PRO A 11 17.55 -23.57 -39.11
N LEU A 12 17.15 -24.56 -38.31
CA LEU A 12 16.24 -24.41 -37.18
C LEU A 12 16.79 -23.33 -36.23
N ALA A 13 16.03 -22.25 -36.02
CA ALA A 13 16.36 -21.24 -35.03
C ALA A 13 16.07 -21.77 -33.62
N GLU A 14 17.13 -22.05 -32.86
CA GLU A 14 17.08 -22.29 -31.41
C GLU A 14 16.57 -21.02 -30.71
N ARG A 15 15.47 -21.15 -29.96
CA ARG A 15 15.02 -20.14 -29.01
C ARG A 15 15.95 -20.17 -27.80
N VAL A 16 16.75 -19.14 -27.64
CA VAL A 16 17.53 -18.90 -26.42
C VAL A 16 16.64 -18.09 -25.47
N ASP A 17 16.15 -18.73 -24.42
CA ASP A 17 15.50 -18.06 -23.29
C ASP A 17 16.56 -17.31 -22.48
N PHE A 18 16.70 -16.01 -22.73
CA PHE A 18 17.63 -15.14 -22.02
C PHE A 18 16.94 -14.54 -20.80
N TRP A 19 17.20 -15.10 -19.62
CA TRP A 19 16.79 -14.52 -18.33
C TRP A 19 17.77 -13.40 -17.96
N PRO A 20 17.34 -12.16 -17.66
CA PRO A 20 18.26 -11.09 -17.29
C PRO A 20 18.89 -11.33 -15.91
N SER A 21 20.19 -11.04 -15.81
CA SER A 21 20.95 -10.96 -14.56
C SER A 21 20.37 -9.87 -13.63
N GLU A 22 20.39 -10.11 -12.31
CA GLU A 22 19.93 -9.20 -11.25
C GLU A 22 20.59 -7.80 -11.27
N GLU A 23 21.68 -7.63 -12.02
CA GLU A 23 22.44 -6.37 -12.10
C GLU A 23 21.74 -5.25 -12.91
N ASP A 24 20.77 -5.58 -13.77
CA ASP A 24 20.04 -4.59 -14.59
C ASP A 24 18.84 -3.94 -13.85
N MET A 25 18.70 -4.20 -12.55
CA MET A 25 17.58 -3.75 -11.72
C MET A 25 17.80 -2.41 -11.00
N TYR A 26 18.97 -1.77 -11.14
CA TYR A 26 19.31 -0.54 -10.43
C TYR A 26 19.18 0.70 -11.33
N ARG A 27 18.36 1.68 -10.91
CA ARG A 27 18.34 3.03 -11.49
C ARG A 27 19.73 3.66 -11.38
N ALA A 28 20.18 4.35 -12.43
CA ALA A 28 21.44 5.08 -12.42
C ALA A 28 21.42 6.19 -11.36
N ALA A 29 22.53 6.37 -10.63
CA ALA A 29 22.65 7.39 -9.58
C ALA A 29 22.33 8.81 -10.07
N ASP A 30 22.64 9.10 -11.33
CA ASP A 30 22.42 10.39 -11.99
C ASP A 30 20.93 10.72 -12.18
N GLU A 31 20.06 9.71 -12.27
CA GLU A 31 18.60 9.91 -12.36
C GLU A 31 18.02 10.32 -11.00
N ILE A 32 18.55 9.76 -9.91
CA ILE A 32 18.15 10.07 -8.54
C ILE A 32 18.58 11.49 -8.15
N GLU A 33 19.74 11.94 -8.64
CA GLU A 33 20.27 13.27 -8.35
C GLU A 33 19.48 14.37 -9.09
N LYS A 34 19.12 14.13 -10.36
CA LYS A 34 18.22 15.04 -11.11
C LYS A 34 16.83 15.17 -10.51
N GLU A 35 16.30 14.09 -9.93
CA GLU A 35 15.01 14.13 -9.23
C GLU A 35 15.09 14.98 -7.94
N LYS A 36 16.21 14.89 -7.21
CA LYS A 36 16.46 15.76 -6.04
C LYS A 36 16.53 17.25 -6.42
N GLU A 37 17.14 17.59 -7.54
CA GLU A 37 17.22 18.98 -8.02
C GLU A 37 15.85 19.54 -8.43
N LEU A 38 15.02 18.74 -9.11
CA LEU A 38 13.64 19.13 -9.47
C LEU A 38 12.76 19.33 -8.23
N LEU A 39 12.90 18.47 -7.21
CA LEU A 39 12.19 18.60 -5.93
C LEU A 39 12.59 19.84 -5.11
N ILE A 40 13.78 20.41 -5.37
CA ILE A 40 14.25 21.64 -4.73
C ILE A 40 13.68 22.87 -5.45
N HIS A 41 13.48 22.81 -6.76
CA HIS A 41 13.01 23.97 -7.54
C HIS A 41 11.50 24.24 -7.41
N GLU A 42 10.69 23.23 -7.08
CA GLU A 42 9.26 23.40 -6.74
C GLU A 42 9.01 23.98 -5.33
N ARG A 43 10.06 24.27 -4.53
CA ARG A 43 9.93 24.75 -3.13
C ARG A 43 9.44 26.19 -2.95
N GLY A 44 9.09 26.91 -4.02
CA GLY A 44 8.62 28.28 -3.96
C GLY A 44 7.15 28.41 -4.31
N ILE A 45 6.23 28.04 -3.41
CA ILE A 45 4.89 28.62 -3.17
C ILE A 45 4.18 27.75 -2.09
N SER A 46 3.56 28.43 -1.12
CA SER A 46 2.89 27.87 0.07
C SER A 46 1.54 27.22 -0.28
N GLU A 47 1.56 26.07 -0.94
CA GLU A 47 0.41 25.16 -0.99
C GLU A 47 0.55 24.08 0.10
N PRO A 48 -0.54 23.66 0.78
CA PRO A 48 -0.49 22.48 1.64
C PRO A 48 0.04 21.30 0.83
N ARG A 49 1.12 20.67 1.30
CA ARG A 49 1.77 19.55 0.60
C ARG A 49 0.91 18.30 0.75
N LEU A 50 -0.14 18.21 -0.06
CA LEU A 50 -0.98 17.02 -0.18
C LEU A 50 -0.07 15.80 -0.29
N SER A 51 -0.26 14.84 0.62
CA SER A 51 0.48 13.58 0.59
C SER A 51 -0.12 12.60 -0.42
N VAL A 52 -1.33 12.90 -0.91
CA VAL A 52 -1.98 12.28 -2.07
C VAL A 52 -2.30 13.37 -3.09
N ALA A 53 -1.55 13.41 -4.19
CA ALA A 53 -1.65 14.46 -5.19
C ALA A 53 -3.05 14.51 -5.85
N PRO A 54 -3.47 15.66 -6.41
CA PRO A 54 -4.71 15.76 -7.19
C PRO A 54 -4.80 14.73 -8.31
N GLU A 55 -6.03 14.42 -8.74
CA GLU A 55 -6.27 13.47 -9.83
C GLU A 55 -5.72 13.97 -11.17
N MET A 56 -5.19 13.05 -11.97
CA MET A 56 -4.78 13.29 -13.36
C MET A 56 -5.14 12.09 -14.22
N ASP A 57 -5.23 12.28 -15.54
CA ASP A 57 -5.47 11.18 -16.48
C ASP A 57 -4.37 10.12 -16.36
N ILE A 58 -4.79 8.84 -16.32
CA ILE A 58 -3.89 7.73 -16.06
C ILE A 58 -2.89 7.50 -17.21
N MET A 59 -3.30 7.76 -18.45
CA MET A 59 -2.46 7.59 -19.63
C MET A 59 -1.51 8.77 -19.80
N ASP A 60 -1.93 9.98 -19.43
CA ASP A 60 -1.03 11.14 -19.34
C ASP A 60 0.05 10.94 -18.28
N TYR A 61 -0.33 10.42 -17.10
CA TYR A 61 0.63 10.03 -16.06
C TYR A 61 1.64 9.00 -16.60
N CYS A 62 1.14 7.91 -17.19
CA CYS A 62 1.98 6.85 -17.75
C CYS A 62 2.94 7.40 -18.82
N LYS A 63 2.47 8.26 -19.72
CA LYS A 63 3.30 8.87 -20.77
C LYS A 63 4.38 9.78 -20.19
N LYS A 64 4.09 10.47 -19.08
CA LYS A 64 5.03 11.36 -18.40
C LYS A 64 6.12 10.60 -17.67
N GLU A 65 5.77 9.58 -16.88
CA GLU A 65 6.70 8.83 -16.03
C GLU A 65 7.45 7.73 -16.80
N TRP A 66 6.75 6.94 -17.61
CA TRP A 66 7.31 5.78 -18.29
C TRP A 66 7.70 6.11 -19.73
N ARG A 67 8.86 6.74 -19.91
CA ARG A 67 9.40 7.12 -21.23
C ARG A 67 10.33 6.06 -21.82
N GLY A 68 10.54 6.16 -23.13
CA GLY A 68 11.45 5.25 -23.85
C GLY A 68 10.88 3.85 -24.09
N ASN A 69 11.75 2.95 -24.54
CA ASN A 69 11.40 1.60 -25.03
C ASN A 69 12.10 0.48 -24.26
N THR A 70 12.52 0.74 -23.02
CA THR A 70 13.06 -0.32 -22.16
C THR A 70 11.99 -1.37 -21.88
N GLN A 71 12.40 -2.60 -21.55
CA GLN A 71 11.45 -3.66 -21.18
C GLN A 71 10.59 -3.24 -19.98
N LYS A 72 11.20 -2.62 -18.96
CA LYS A 72 10.48 -2.07 -17.80
C LYS A 72 9.44 -1.02 -18.20
N ALA A 73 9.82 -0.02 -19.01
CA ALA A 73 8.89 1.00 -19.46
C ALA A 73 7.75 0.41 -20.31
N THR A 74 8.05 -0.58 -21.15
CA THR A 74 7.03 -1.29 -21.95
C THR A 74 6.07 -2.09 -21.07
N CYS A 75 6.59 -2.78 -20.05
CA CYS A 75 5.80 -3.51 -19.07
C CYS A 75 4.84 -2.58 -18.30
N MET A 76 5.36 -1.45 -17.79
CA MET A 76 4.55 -0.47 -17.06
C MET A 76 3.48 0.16 -17.94
N LYS A 77 3.80 0.54 -19.19
CA LYS A 77 2.82 1.07 -20.15
C LYS A 77 1.65 0.11 -20.35
N LYS A 78 1.95 -1.17 -20.60
CA LYS A 78 0.90 -2.18 -20.77
C LYS A 78 0.09 -2.39 -19.49
N GLY A 79 0.74 -2.37 -18.32
CA GLY A 79 0.06 -2.41 -17.04
C GLY A 79 -0.93 -1.25 -16.86
N TYR A 80 -0.51 -0.02 -17.19
CA TYR A 80 -1.38 1.16 -17.15
C TYR A 80 -2.49 1.12 -18.21
N GLU A 81 -2.23 0.56 -19.39
CA GLU A 81 -3.25 0.31 -20.42
C GLU A 81 -4.36 -0.62 -19.90
N GLU A 82 -4.03 -1.68 -19.15
CA GLU A 82 -5.05 -2.55 -18.53
C GLU A 82 -5.82 -1.83 -17.41
N VAL A 83 -5.13 -1.03 -16.57
CA VAL A 83 -5.81 -0.27 -15.51
C VAL A 83 -6.77 0.77 -16.12
N SER A 84 -6.39 1.38 -17.25
CA SER A 84 -7.19 2.42 -17.91
C SER A 84 -8.50 1.91 -18.52
N GLN A 85 -8.62 0.59 -18.73
CA GLN A 85 -9.89 -0.02 -19.12
C GLN A 85 -10.97 0.15 -18.04
N LYS A 86 -10.57 0.25 -16.75
CA LYS A 86 -11.49 0.37 -15.61
C LYS A 86 -11.46 1.72 -14.93
N PHE A 87 -10.36 2.46 -15.02
CA PHE A 87 -10.19 3.72 -14.31
C PHE A 87 -9.60 4.80 -15.22
N THR A 88 -10.24 5.96 -15.33
CA THR A 88 -9.74 7.01 -16.21
C THR A 88 -8.61 7.83 -15.59
N SER A 89 -8.48 7.80 -14.27
CA SER A 89 -7.62 8.74 -13.56
C SER A 89 -6.83 8.09 -12.44
N ILE A 90 -5.76 8.75 -12.01
CA ILE A 90 -4.84 8.30 -10.97
C ILE A 90 -4.51 9.46 -10.02
N ARG A 91 -4.37 9.14 -8.74
CA ARG A 91 -3.78 10.01 -7.73
C ARG A 91 -2.44 9.44 -7.29
N ARG A 92 -1.39 10.25 -7.40
CA ARG A 92 -0.04 9.86 -6.97
C ARG A 92 0.04 9.94 -5.46
N VAL A 93 0.47 8.85 -4.81
CA VAL A 93 0.67 8.83 -3.36
C VAL A 93 2.14 9.12 -3.09
N ARG A 94 2.41 9.88 -2.04
CA ARG A 94 3.77 10.12 -1.57
C ARG A 94 4.48 8.79 -1.29
N GLY A 95 5.59 8.57 -2.00
CA GLY A 95 6.46 7.39 -1.89
C GLY A 95 7.39 7.41 -0.69
N ASP A 96 6.86 7.69 0.51
CA ASP A 96 7.61 7.51 1.75
C ASP A 96 7.29 6.14 2.39
N ASN A 97 7.86 5.90 3.57
CA ASN A 97 7.70 4.65 4.31
C ASN A 97 6.29 4.40 4.86
N TYR A 98 5.32 5.28 4.59
CA TYR A 98 3.89 5.08 4.84
C TYR A 98 3.06 4.86 3.56
N CYS A 99 3.68 4.76 2.37
CA CYS A 99 2.99 4.74 1.08
C CYS A 99 1.79 3.76 1.03
N ALA A 100 1.99 2.49 1.42
CA ALA A 100 0.95 1.48 1.44
C ALA A 100 -0.21 1.80 2.41
N LEU A 101 0.12 2.26 3.62
CA LEU A 101 -0.87 2.69 4.63
C LEU A 101 -1.65 3.90 4.13
N ARG A 102 -0.96 4.88 3.57
CA ARG A 102 -1.55 6.10 3.02
C ARG A 102 -2.51 5.79 1.87
N ALA A 103 -2.06 4.99 0.90
CA ALA A 103 -2.87 4.65 -0.27
C ALA A 103 -4.15 3.90 0.14
N THR A 104 -4.01 2.90 1.01
CA THR A 104 -5.12 2.09 1.52
C THR A 104 -6.10 2.95 2.31
N LEU A 105 -5.60 3.72 3.27
CA LEU A 105 -6.44 4.49 4.17
C LEU A 105 -7.15 5.63 3.45
N PHE A 106 -6.46 6.30 2.51
CA PHE A 106 -7.06 7.35 1.69
C PHE A 106 -8.26 6.82 0.88
N GLN A 107 -8.09 5.70 0.17
CA GLN A 107 -9.18 5.07 -0.57
C GLN A 107 -10.32 4.61 0.35
N ALA A 108 -9.98 3.95 1.45
CA ALA A 108 -10.97 3.42 2.39
C ALA A 108 -11.84 4.54 2.99
N MET A 109 -11.21 5.66 3.35
CA MET A 109 -11.89 6.81 3.95
C MET A 109 -12.66 7.65 2.92
N SER A 110 -12.20 7.77 1.68
CA SER A 110 -12.87 8.58 0.65
C SER A 110 -14.10 7.88 0.04
N GLN A 111 -14.10 6.55 -0.02
CA GLN A 111 -15.13 5.76 -0.69
C GLN A 111 -16.31 5.38 0.20
N LEU A 112 -16.09 5.19 1.50
CA LEU A 112 -17.13 4.66 2.38
C LEU A 112 -18.25 5.66 2.69
N ALA A 113 -19.48 5.16 2.68
CA ALA A 113 -20.67 5.89 3.09
C ALA A 113 -21.04 5.65 4.57
N GLU A 114 -20.51 4.60 5.20
CA GLU A 114 -20.83 4.22 6.57
C GLU A 114 -19.58 3.96 7.40
N LEU A 115 -19.68 4.22 8.71
CA LEU A 115 -18.62 3.91 9.66
C LEU A 115 -18.55 2.39 9.88
N PRO A 116 -17.42 1.71 9.63
CA PRO A 116 -17.32 0.26 9.83
C PRO A 116 -17.63 -0.16 11.27
N LEU A 117 -18.31 -1.30 11.45
CA LEU A 117 -18.74 -1.81 12.77
C LEU A 117 -17.57 -1.94 13.76
N TRP A 118 -16.38 -2.30 13.29
CA TRP A 118 -15.20 -2.43 14.15
C TRP A 118 -14.68 -1.08 14.68
N LEU A 119 -14.94 0.03 13.97
CA LEU A 119 -14.66 1.39 14.43
C LEU A 119 -15.75 1.90 15.39
N GLN A 120 -16.96 1.36 15.31
CA GLN A 120 -18.06 1.70 16.23
C GLN A 120 -17.88 1.08 17.61
N ASP A 121 -17.11 -0.02 17.71
CA ASP A 121 -16.90 -0.75 18.96
C ASP A 121 -16.26 0.16 20.05
N PRO A 122 -16.96 0.41 21.17
CA PRO A 122 -16.41 1.19 22.28
C PRO A 122 -15.12 0.58 22.86
N GLU A 123 -14.96 -0.75 22.77
CA GLU A 123 -13.79 -1.47 23.26
C GLU A 123 -12.50 -1.10 22.53
N LEU A 124 -12.61 -0.53 21.31
CA LEU A 124 -11.45 -0.06 20.55
C LEU A 124 -10.62 0.96 21.34
N THR A 125 -11.27 1.81 22.12
CA THR A 125 -10.58 2.84 22.94
C THR A 125 -9.93 2.27 24.21
N LEU A 126 -10.33 1.08 24.64
CA LEU A 126 -9.75 0.37 25.79
C LEU A 126 -8.61 -0.58 25.36
N LEU A 127 -8.52 -0.87 24.06
CA LEU A 127 -7.55 -1.80 23.48
C LEU A 127 -6.09 -1.45 23.84
N PRO A 128 -5.63 -0.18 23.76
CA PRO A 128 -4.24 0.14 24.07
C PRO A 128 -3.83 -0.23 25.49
N GLU A 129 -4.70 0.10 26.45
CA GLU A 129 -4.46 -0.18 27.86
C GLU A 129 -4.46 -1.69 28.12
N LYS A 130 -5.44 -2.43 27.57
CA LYS A 130 -5.53 -3.89 27.71
C LYS A 130 -4.31 -4.60 27.14
N LEU A 131 -3.90 -4.26 25.92
CA LEU A 131 -2.77 -4.92 25.25
C LEU A 131 -1.44 -4.58 25.90
N ILE A 132 -1.17 -3.30 26.18
CA ILE A 132 0.11 -2.87 26.73
C ILE A 132 0.30 -3.40 28.17
N ASN A 133 -0.78 -3.50 28.94
CA ASN A 133 -0.73 -4.12 30.28
C ASN A 133 -0.51 -5.63 30.23
N ARG A 134 -1.12 -6.34 29.26
CA ARG A 134 -0.93 -7.78 29.07
C ARG A 134 0.44 -8.11 28.46
N HIS A 135 0.97 -7.24 27.62
CA HIS A 135 2.18 -7.44 26.83
C HIS A 135 3.12 -6.26 26.98
N SER A 136 3.88 -6.25 28.09
CA SER A 136 4.78 -5.13 28.43
C SER A 136 5.85 -4.83 27.38
N TRP A 137 6.20 -5.80 26.52
CA TRP A 137 7.13 -5.62 25.41
C TRP A 137 6.61 -4.66 24.33
N ILE A 138 5.30 -4.37 24.28
CA ILE A 138 4.73 -3.35 23.37
C ILE A 138 5.29 -1.96 23.69
N LYS A 139 5.79 -1.71 24.90
CA LYS A 139 6.47 -0.44 25.27
C LYS A 139 7.75 -0.17 24.46
N GLN A 140 8.23 -1.14 23.68
CA GLN A 140 9.30 -0.96 22.69
C GLN A 140 8.81 -0.30 21.39
N TRP A 141 7.54 0.10 21.32
CA TRP A 141 6.96 0.83 20.20
C TRP A 141 7.78 2.06 19.85
N LYS A 142 8.09 2.22 18.57
CA LYS A 142 8.74 3.39 18.02
C LYS A 142 7.70 4.24 17.32
N LEU A 143 7.38 5.40 17.92
CA LEU A 143 6.49 6.38 17.31
C LEU A 143 7.12 6.95 16.02
N GLY A 144 6.27 7.25 15.03
CA GLY A 144 6.70 7.89 13.80
C GLY A 144 7.45 9.21 14.02
N LEU A 145 8.33 9.55 13.07
CA LEU A 145 9.27 10.69 13.14
C LEU A 145 8.61 12.05 13.48
N LYS A 146 7.33 12.24 13.17
CA LYS A 146 6.57 13.47 13.50
C LYS A 146 6.29 13.63 15.00
N PHE A 147 6.48 12.57 15.78
CA PHE A 147 6.26 12.53 17.23
C PHE A 147 7.58 12.41 18.02
N ASP A 148 8.74 12.40 17.35
CA ASP A 148 10.05 12.34 18.00
C ASP A 148 10.22 13.51 18.99
N GLY A 149 10.69 13.20 20.20
CA GLY A 149 10.93 14.17 21.26
C GLY A 149 9.69 14.55 22.10
N LYS A 150 8.50 14.04 21.79
CA LYS A 150 7.32 14.18 22.65
C LYS A 150 7.36 13.14 23.77
N HIS A 151 7.55 13.59 25.01
CA HIS A 151 7.43 12.74 26.20
C HIS A 151 5.95 12.55 26.55
N GLU A 152 5.28 11.66 25.84
CA GLU A 152 3.90 11.28 26.11
C GLU A 152 3.81 9.80 26.44
N ASP A 153 2.83 9.46 27.27
CA ASP A 153 2.53 8.09 27.60
C ASP A 153 2.05 7.34 26.34
N LEU A 154 2.66 6.18 26.05
CA LEU A 154 2.36 5.41 24.85
C LEU A 154 0.89 4.97 24.80
N VAL A 155 0.30 4.60 25.93
CA VAL A 155 -1.10 4.16 25.98
C VAL A 155 -2.00 5.32 25.57
N GLU A 156 -1.79 6.49 26.16
CA GLU A 156 -2.59 7.68 25.86
C GLU A 156 -2.39 8.14 24.40
N ARG A 157 -1.16 8.13 23.89
CA ARG A 157 -0.91 8.48 22.48
C ARG A 157 -1.67 7.56 21.51
N ILE A 158 -1.62 6.25 21.72
CA ILE A 158 -2.34 5.30 20.84
C ILE A 158 -3.86 5.45 21.01
N LYS A 159 -4.36 5.73 22.22
CA LYS A 159 -5.78 6.04 22.45
C LYS A 159 -6.22 7.27 21.66
N GLU A 160 -5.42 8.34 21.68
CA GLU A 160 -5.67 9.55 20.88
C GLU A 160 -5.70 9.26 19.38
N SER A 161 -4.73 8.49 18.88
CA SER A 161 -4.67 8.08 17.47
C SER A 161 -5.91 7.27 17.05
N LEU A 162 -6.35 6.29 17.85
CA LEU A 162 -7.54 5.50 17.57
C LEU A 162 -8.82 6.36 17.65
N ALA A 163 -8.90 7.27 18.62
CA ALA A 163 -10.02 8.20 18.74
C ALA A 163 -10.09 9.17 17.56
N LEU A 164 -8.95 9.66 17.09
CA LEU A 164 -8.84 10.50 15.89
C LEU A 164 -9.28 9.74 14.64
N LEU A 165 -8.78 8.51 14.45
CA LEU A 165 -9.18 7.65 13.34
C LEU A 165 -10.70 7.47 13.30
N ARG A 166 -11.31 7.08 14.43
CA ARG A 166 -12.76 6.95 14.55
C ARG A 166 -13.49 8.24 14.24
N LYS A 167 -13.05 9.37 14.81
CA LYS A 167 -13.68 10.68 14.62
C LYS A 167 -13.65 11.12 13.16
N LYS A 168 -12.49 11.03 12.50
CA LYS A 168 -12.34 11.44 11.09
C LYS A 168 -13.15 10.53 10.17
N TRP A 169 -13.14 9.21 10.39
CA TRP A 169 -13.93 8.28 9.59
C TRP A 169 -15.44 8.50 9.76
N ALA A 170 -15.91 8.73 10.99
CA ALA A 170 -17.31 9.04 11.27
C ALA A 170 -17.74 10.34 10.56
N SER A 171 -16.91 11.38 10.66
CA SER A 171 -17.18 12.67 10.00
C SER A 171 -17.27 12.54 8.47
N LEU A 172 -16.49 11.65 7.86
CA LEU A 172 -16.56 11.38 6.41
C LEU A 172 -17.82 10.58 6.05
N ALA A 173 -18.18 9.58 6.86
CA ALA A 173 -19.40 8.79 6.65
C ALA A 173 -20.68 9.65 6.72
N GLU A 174 -20.69 10.72 7.52
CA GLU A 174 -21.82 11.66 7.60
C GLU A 174 -21.98 12.54 6.34
N MET A 175 -20.98 12.60 5.46
CA MET A 175 -21.01 13.45 4.26
C MET A 175 -21.83 12.80 3.15
N LYS A 176 -22.73 13.60 2.55
CA LYS A 176 -23.72 13.14 1.58
C LYS A 176 -23.15 12.79 0.21
N THR A 177 -22.11 13.49 -0.24
CA THR A 177 -21.57 13.34 -1.61
C THR A 177 -20.14 12.83 -1.60
N ALA A 178 -19.77 12.11 -2.65
CA ALA A 178 -18.41 11.61 -2.83
C ALA A 178 -17.41 12.77 -2.97
N GLU A 179 -17.80 13.88 -3.62
CA GLU A 179 -16.95 15.06 -3.76
C GLU A 179 -16.64 15.71 -2.40
N ALA A 180 -17.63 15.80 -1.52
CA ALA A 180 -17.43 16.36 -0.18
C ALA A 180 -16.50 15.48 0.66
N ARG A 181 -16.67 14.15 0.60
CA ARG A 181 -15.74 13.20 1.24
C ARG A 181 -14.34 13.33 0.67
N GLN A 182 -14.22 13.48 -0.64
CA GLN A 182 -12.92 13.60 -1.30
C GLN A 182 -12.18 14.86 -0.85
N LEU A 183 -12.85 16.01 -0.80
CA LEU A 183 -12.27 17.28 -0.31
C LEU A 183 -11.84 17.19 1.15
N ALA A 184 -12.67 16.58 2.00
CA ALA A 184 -12.32 16.38 3.41
C ALA A 184 -11.16 15.40 3.61
N CYS A 185 -11.06 14.36 2.76
CA CYS A 185 -9.87 13.51 2.71
C CYS A 185 -8.64 14.30 2.25
N ASP A 186 -8.76 15.20 1.26
CA ASP A 186 -7.63 16.03 0.82
C ASP A 186 -7.12 16.93 1.95
N GLU A 187 -8.03 17.52 2.75
CA GLU A 187 -7.67 18.32 3.93
C GLU A 187 -7.01 17.51 5.05
N LEU A 188 -7.36 16.23 5.18
CA LEU A 188 -6.79 15.32 6.18
C LEU A 188 -5.39 14.83 5.77
N PHE A 189 -5.15 14.58 4.49
CA PHE A 189 -3.91 14.02 3.96
C PHE A 189 -2.95 15.10 3.45
N THR A 190 -2.54 15.97 4.38
CA THR A 190 -1.72 17.18 4.13
C THR A 190 -0.28 17.06 4.66
N ASN A 191 0.16 15.85 5.01
CA ASN A 191 1.48 15.58 5.59
C ASN A 191 1.72 16.26 6.96
N GLU A 192 0.63 16.54 7.67
CA GLU A 192 0.59 17.08 9.02
C GLU A 192 0.34 16.01 10.08
N GLU A 193 0.49 16.37 11.36
CA GLU A 193 0.47 15.44 12.49
C GLU A 193 -0.76 14.51 12.53
N GLU A 194 -1.94 15.02 12.18
CA GLU A 194 -3.17 14.22 12.15
C GLU A 194 -3.04 13.02 11.20
N GLU A 195 -2.51 13.20 9.99
CA GLU A 195 -2.29 12.13 9.01
C GLU A 195 -1.42 11.02 9.60
N TYR A 196 -0.30 11.38 10.20
CA TYR A 196 0.64 10.42 10.79
C TYR A 196 0.09 9.71 12.02
N SER A 197 -0.77 10.39 12.77
CA SER A 197 -1.48 9.78 13.90
C SER A 197 -2.43 8.66 13.45
N LEU A 198 -3.04 8.79 12.26
CA LEU A 198 -3.85 7.70 11.69
C LEU A 198 -3.01 6.46 11.39
N TYR A 199 -1.76 6.63 10.96
CA TYR A 199 -0.87 5.50 10.68
C TYR A 199 -0.45 4.78 11.95
N GLU A 200 -0.21 5.49 13.04
CA GLU A 200 0.06 4.88 14.35
C GLU A 200 -1.15 4.07 14.84
N ALA A 201 -2.37 4.58 14.66
CA ALA A 201 -3.59 3.82 14.95
C ALA A 201 -3.66 2.52 14.12
N VAL A 202 -3.47 2.60 12.80
CA VAL A 202 -3.56 1.42 11.92
C VAL A 202 -2.44 0.42 12.20
N LYS A 203 -1.20 0.86 12.39
CA LYS A 203 -0.08 -0.01 12.80
C LYS A 203 -0.41 -0.74 14.12
N PHE A 204 -1.05 -0.07 15.07
CA PHE A 204 -1.43 -0.67 16.34
C PHE A 204 -2.52 -1.74 16.17
N LEU A 205 -3.50 -1.49 15.29
CA LEU A 205 -4.51 -2.48 14.91
C LEU A 205 -3.89 -3.69 14.20
N MET A 206 -2.89 -3.47 13.34
CA MET A 206 -2.10 -4.54 12.74
C MET A 206 -1.39 -5.37 13.81
N LEU A 207 -0.75 -4.74 14.80
CA LEU A 207 -0.13 -5.45 15.91
C LEU A 207 -1.15 -6.26 16.71
N ASN A 208 -2.30 -5.68 17.06
CA ASN A 208 -3.36 -6.40 17.76
C ASN A 208 -3.78 -7.64 16.97
N ARG A 209 -4.04 -7.48 15.67
CA ARG A 209 -4.47 -8.58 14.82
C ARG A 209 -3.41 -9.68 14.70
N ALA A 210 -2.13 -9.30 14.64
CA ALA A 210 -1.02 -10.24 14.66
C ALA A 210 -0.95 -11.03 15.98
N ILE A 211 -1.16 -10.37 17.13
CA ILE A 211 -1.22 -11.03 18.43
C ILE A 211 -2.38 -12.04 18.48
N GLU A 212 -3.57 -11.66 18.02
CA GLU A 212 -4.74 -12.56 17.96
C GLU A 212 -4.47 -13.79 17.09
N LEU A 213 -3.91 -13.59 15.89
CA LEU A 213 -3.58 -14.67 14.97
C LEU A 213 -2.49 -15.60 15.53
N TYR A 214 -1.51 -15.04 16.23
CA TYR A 214 -0.47 -15.82 16.90
C TYR A 214 -1.06 -16.64 18.06
N ASP A 215 -1.84 -16.00 18.94
CA ASP A 215 -2.52 -16.66 20.07
C ASP A 215 -3.46 -17.78 19.59
N ASP A 216 -4.17 -17.58 18.48
CA ASP A 216 -5.08 -18.58 17.92
C ASP A 216 -4.31 -19.77 17.33
N LYS A 217 -3.20 -19.52 16.62
CA LYS A 217 -2.27 -20.55 16.15
C LYS A 217 -1.71 -21.37 17.31
N GLU A 218 -1.24 -20.73 18.37
CA GLU A 218 -0.68 -21.41 19.57
C GLU A 218 -1.73 -22.26 20.30
N LYS A 219 -3.01 -21.89 20.20
CA LYS A 219 -4.14 -22.67 20.73
C LYS A 219 -4.62 -23.77 19.77
N GLY A 220 -3.94 -23.97 18.64
CA GLY A 220 -4.30 -24.97 17.63
C GLY A 220 -5.59 -24.64 16.87
N LYS A 221 -6.02 -23.38 16.85
CA LYS A 221 -7.16 -22.95 16.03
C LYS A 221 -6.73 -22.76 14.58
N GLU A 222 -7.70 -22.82 13.69
CA GLU A 222 -7.50 -22.47 12.28
C GLU A 222 -7.15 -20.99 12.14
N VAL A 223 -6.12 -20.71 11.36
CA VAL A 223 -5.66 -19.35 11.06
C VAL A 223 -5.41 -19.22 9.55
N PRO A 224 -5.60 -18.02 8.96
CA PRO A 224 -5.29 -17.79 7.56
C PRO A 224 -3.82 -18.10 7.23
N PHE A 225 -3.57 -18.71 6.08
CA PHE A 225 -2.21 -19.15 5.71
C PHE A 225 -1.17 -18.02 5.69
N PHE A 226 -1.56 -16.79 5.35
CA PHE A 226 -0.65 -15.64 5.38
C PHE A 226 -0.07 -15.41 6.78
N SER A 227 -0.78 -15.71 7.87
CA SER A 227 -0.26 -15.52 9.23
C SER A 227 0.82 -16.55 9.55
N VAL A 228 0.70 -17.76 8.99
CA VAL A 228 1.75 -18.77 9.06
C VAL A 228 3.00 -18.26 8.36
N LEU A 229 2.87 -17.68 7.16
CA LEU A 229 4.00 -17.08 6.43
C LEU A 229 4.58 -15.86 7.18
N LEU A 230 3.73 -15.01 7.75
CA LEU A 230 4.13 -13.83 8.52
C LEU A 230 5.06 -14.22 9.68
N PHE A 231 4.69 -15.27 10.41
CA PHE A 231 5.44 -15.79 11.57
C PHE A 231 6.48 -16.87 11.23
N ALA A 232 6.61 -17.28 9.96
CA ALA A 232 7.67 -18.17 9.51
C ALA A 232 8.97 -17.42 9.14
N ARG A 233 8.94 -16.08 9.08
CA ARG A 233 10.12 -15.25 8.82
C ARG A 233 11.03 -15.24 10.06
N ASP A 234 12.33 -15.44 9.85
CA ASP A 234 13.35 -15.41 10.92
C ASP A 234 13.38 -14.12 11.73
N THR A 235 12.92 -13.01 11.15
CA THR A 235 12.85 -11.68 11.78
C THR A 235 11.48 -11.35 12.36
N SER A 236 10.51 -12.26 12.31
CA SER A 236 9.12 -12.04 12.73
C SER A 236 8.50 -13.30 13.33
N ASN A 237 9.26 -14.16 14.04
CA ASN A 237 8.75 -15.44 14.56
C ASN A 237 7.63 -15.32 15.61
N ASP A 238 7.48 -14.14 16.22
CA ASP A 238 6.49 -13.82 17.22
C ASP A 238 6.03 -12.34 17.09
N PRO A 239 4.91 -11.93 17.70
CA PRO A 239 4.41 -10.56 17.61
C PRO A 239 5.39 -9.50 18.13
N GLY A 240 6.27 -9.85 19.07
CA GLY A 240 7.30 -8.94 19.57
C GLY A 240 8.42 -8.70 18.55
N GLN A 241 8.82 -9.74 17.81
CA GLN A 241 9.73 -9.61 16.68
C GLN A 241 9.11 -8.85 15.52
N LEU A 242 7.84 -9.13 15.19
CA LEU A 242 7.09 -8.33 14.21
C LEU A 242 7.10 -6.84 14.58
N LEU A 243 6.85 -6.50 15.86
CA LEU A 243 6.90 -5.13 16.32
C LEU A 243 8.29 -4.51 16.12
N ARG A 244 9.34 -5.12 16.69
CA ARG A 244 10.69 -4.52 16.70
C ARG A 244 11.31 -4.40 15.32
N ASN A 245 11.18 -5.44 14.52
CA ASN A 245 11.94 -5.60 13.28
C ASN A 245 11.18 -5.11 12.06
N HIS A 246 9.84 -5.00 12.13
CA HIS A 246 9.01 -4.64 10.99
C HIS A 246 8.14 -3.41 11.28
N LEU A 247 7.16 -3.49 12.19
CA LEU A 247 6.20 -2.38 12.42
C LEU A 247 6.89 -1.10 12.91
N ASN A 248 7.93 -1.20 13.74
CA ASN A 248 8.75 -0.05 14.17
C ASN A 248 9.59 0.56 13.03
N GLN A 249 9.78 -0.15 11.92
CA GLN A 249 10.49 0.33 10.74
C GLN A 249 9.55 1.03 9.76
N VAL A 250 8.26 0.67 9.76
CA VAL A 250 7.21 1.32 8.98
C VAL A 250 7.11 2.79 9.35
N GLY A 251 7.40 3.65 8.36
CA GLY A 251 7.48 5.09 8.53
C GLY A 251 8.87 5.66 8.84
N HIS A 252 9.87 4.81 9.08
CA HIS A 252 11.25 5.23 9.39
C HIS A 252 12.23 4.80 8.30
N THR A 253 12.41 3.49 8.13
CA THR A 253 13.46 2.90 7.29
C THR A 253 12.92 2.00 6.17
N GLY A 254 11.65 1.57 6.26
CA GLY A 254 10.98 0.79 5.22
C GLY A 254 9.46 0.95 5.24
N GLY A 255 8.79 0.51 4.18
CA GLY A 255 7.33 0.38 4.11
C GLY A 255 6.86 -1.01 4.53
N LEU A 256 5.57 -1.30 4.30
CA LEU A 256 5.03 -2.65 4.50
C LEU A 256 5.59 -3.63 3.48
N GLU A 257 5.91 -4.84 3.94
CA GLU A 257 6.21 -5.97 3.05
C GLU A 257 4.92 -6.60 2.50
N GLN A 258 5.04 -7.41 1.45
CA GLN A 258 3.88 -8.02 0.78
C GLN A 258 3.01 -8.86 1.73
N VAL A 259 3.61 -9.66 2.62
CA VAL A 259 2.85 -10.45 3.60
C VAL A 259 2.12 -9.57 4.63
N GLU A 260 2.61 -8.35 4.87
CA GLU A 260 2.03 -7.40 5.81
C GLU A 260 0.86 -6.63 5.20
N MET A 261 0.70 -6.63 3.87
CA MET A 261 -0.53 -6.15 3.20
C MET A 261 -1.74 -7.01 3.58
N PHE A 262 -1.58 -8.31 3.77
CA PHE A 262 -2.64 -9.16 4.33
C PHE A 262 -2.98 -8.74 5.76
N LEU A 263 -1.96 -8.48 6.59
CA LEU A 263 -2.18 -8.04 7.96
C LEU A 263 -2.91 -6.69 8.01
N LEU A 264 -2.54 -5.76 7.12
CA LEU A 264 -3.24 -4.48 6.94
C LEU A 264 -4.72 -4.70 6.58
N ALA A 265 -4.98 -5.51 5.54
CA ALA A 265 -6.34 -5.84 5.12
C ALA A 265 -7.19 -6.38 6.28
N TYR A 266 -6.64 -7.31 7.07
CA TYR A 266 -7.32 -7.84 8.27
C TYR A 266 -7.49 -6.82 9.40
N ALA A 267 -6.53 -5.92 9.59
CA ALA A 267 -6.59 -4.91 10.63
C ALA A 267 -7.71 -3.89 10.38
N VAL A 268 -7.87 -3.44 9.12
CA VAL A 268 -8.90 -2.46 8.76
C VAL A 268 -10.17 -3.09 8.18
N ARG A 269 -10.20 -4.42 8.02
CA ARG A 269 -11.31 -5.20 7.44
C ARG A 269 -11.74 -4.68 6.05
N HIS A 270 -10.75 -4.46 5.19
CA HIS A 270 -10.95 -4.07 3.79
C HIS A 270 -10.29 -5.10 2.88
N THR A 271 -10.94 -5.35 1.74
CA THR A 271 -10.33 -6.11 0.64
C THR A 271 -9.45 -5.16 -0.15
N ILE A 272 -8.15 -5.40 -0.19
CA ILE A 272 -7.19 -4.56 -0.92
C ILE A 272 -6.85 -5.26 -2.24
N GLN A 273 -7.37 -4.76 -3.35
CA GLN A 273 -7.00 -5.21 -4.68
C GLN A 273 -5.85 -4.36 -5.20
N VAL A 274 -4.77 -4.98 -5.67
CA VAL A 274 -3.57 -4.27 -6.15
C VAL A 274 -3.23 -4.73 -7.56
N TYR A 275 -3.19 -3.78 -8.49
CA TYR A 275 -2.55 -3.97 -9.80
C TYR A 275 -1.04 -3.88 -9.64
N ARG A 276 -0.33 -5.01 -9.62
CA ARG A 276 1.13 -5.09 -9.52
C ARG A 276 1.72 -5.02 -10.92
N LEU A 277 2.06 -3.81 -11.37
CA LEU A 277 2.45 -3.57 -12.76
C LEU A 277 3.76 -4.28 -13.13
N SER A 278 4.69 -4.44 -12.19
CA SER A 278 5.91 -5.24 -12.36
C SER A 278 5.63 -6.73 -12.65
N LYS A 279 4.41 -7.19 -12.36
CA LYS A 279 3.93 -8.57 -12.54
C LYS A 279 2.97 -8.70 -13.73
N TYR A 280 2.93 -7.72 -14.63
CA TYR A 280 2.18 -7.80 -15.87
C TYR A 280 2.52 -9.08 -16.65
N ASN A 281 1.52 -9.70 -17.31
CA ASN A 281 1.56 -11.03 -17.93
C ASN A 281 1.77 -12.23 -16.98
N THR A 282 1.56 -12.05 -15.68
CA THR A 282 1.54 -13.17 -14.72
C THR A 282 0.21 -13.20 -13.97
N GLU A 283 -0.08 -14.31 -13.28
CA GLU A 283 -1.25 -14.42 -12.40
C GLU A 283 -1.24 -13.41 -11.23
N GLU A 284 -0.06 -12.91 -10.86
CA GLU A 284 0.10 -11.92 -9.79
C GLU A 284 -0.18 -10.48 -10.24
N PHE A 285 -0.47 -10.24 -11.54
CA PHE A 285 -0.76 -8.90 -12.06
C PHE A 285 -1.85 -8.20 -11.24
N ILE A 286 -2.87 -8.94 -10.82
CA ILE A 286 -3.84 -8.48 -9.82
C ILE A 286 -3.70 -9.40 -8.60
N THR A 287 -3.24 -8.85 -7.49
CA THR A 287 -3.21 -9.55 -6.20
C THR A 287 -4.27 -8.98 -5.28
N VAL A 288 -5.03 -9.84 -4.61
CA VAL A 288 -6.07 -9.44 -3.66
C VAL A 288 -5.67 -9.85 -2.25
N TYR A 289 -5.77 -8.90 -1.32
CA TYR A 289 -5.46 -9.08 0.10
C TYR A 289 -6.74 -8.92 0.93
N PRO A 290 -7.20 -9.96 1.64
CA PRO A 290 -6.77 -11.36 1.53
C PRO A 290 -7.26 -12.05 0.25
N THR A 291 -6.71 -13.22 -0.05
CA THR A 291 -7.06 -14.01 -1.25
C THR A 291 -8.55 -14.37 -1.30
N ASP A 292 -9.10 -14.80 -0.16
CA ASP A 292 -10.52 -15.14 0.01
C ASP A 292 -11.15 -14.19 1.05
N PRO A 293 -11.53 -12.96 0.65
CA PRO A 293 -12.07 -11.98 1.57
C PRO A 293 -13.50 -12.32 2.01
N PRO A 294 -13.89 -11.96 3.25
CA PRO A 294 -15.30 -11.92 3.63
C PRO A 294 -16.10 -11.02 2.68
N LYS A 295 -17.31 -11.47 2.29
CA LYS A 295 -18.14 -10.79 1.28
C LYS A 295 -18.60 -9.39 1.69
N ASP A 296 -18.62 -9.12 2.98
CA ASP A 296 -19.03 -7.85 3.58
C ASP A 296 -17.88 -6.84 3.66
N TRP A 297 -16.63 -7.23 3.35
CA TRP A 297 -15.50 -6.30 3.38
C TRP A 297 -15.55 -5.36 2.17
N PRO A 298 -15.57 -4.03 2.39
CA PRO A 298 -15.45 -3.07 1.31
C PRO A 298 -14.11 -3.24 0.57
N MET A 299 -14.13 -3.06 -0.74
CA MET A 299 -12.96 -3.20 -1.59
C MET A 299 -12.32 -1.84 -1.86
N VAL A 300 -11.00 -1.75 -1.72
CA VAL A 300 -10.19 -0.64 -2.23
C VAL A 300 -9.27 -1.16 -3.32
N THR A 301 -9.08 -0.35 -4.36
CA THR A 301 -8.17 -0.68 -5.47
C THR A 301 -6.96 0.24 -5.42
N LEU A 302 -5.77 -0.34 -5.56
CA LEU A 302 -4.47 0.34 -5.65
C LEU A 302 -3.72 -0.12 -6.91
N ILE A 303 -2.71 0.66 -7.29
CA ILE A 303 -1.71 0.31 -8.31
C ILE A 303 -0.36 0.28 -7.63
N ALA A 304 0.44 -0.76 -7.85
CA ALA A 304 1.79 -0.87 -7.34
C ALA A 304 2.76 -1.01 -8.52
N GLU A 305 3.63 -0.03 -8.72
CA GLU A 305 4.67 -0.11 -9.76
C GLU A 305 5.80 -1.07 -9.34
N ASP A 306 6.06 -1.14 -8.04
CA ASP A 306 6.90 -2.12 -7.36
C ASP A 306 6.29 -2.45 -6.00
N ASP A 307 6.95 -3.27 -5.19
CA ASP A 307 6.40 -3.70 -3.89
C ASP A 307 6.40 -2.57 -2.81
N ARG A 308 6.83 -1.35 -3.14
CA ARG A 308 6.98 -0.22 -2.19
C ARG A 308 6.15 1.01 -2.56
N HIS A 309 5.91 1.25 -3.85
CA HIS A 309 5.27 2.46 -4.35
C HIS A 309 3.85 2.18 -4.84
N TYR A 310 2.87 2.66 -4.08
CA TYR A 310 1.45 2.50 -4.35
C TYR A 310 0.86 3.81 -4.88
N ASN A 311 0.00 3.74 -5.88
CA ASN A 311 -0.82 4.83 -6.38
C ASN A 311 -2.30 4.44 -6.32
N ILE A 312 -3.19 5.41 -6.50
CA ILE A 312 -4.62 5.20 -6.36
C ILE A 312 -5.31 5.42 -7.71
N PRO A 313 -5.90 4.38 -8.34
CA PRO A 313 -6.81 4.57 -9.47
C PRO A 313 -8.14 5.15 -8.97
N VAL A 314 -8.67 6.12 -9.71
CA VAL A 314 -9.94 6.80 -9.43
C VAL A 314 -10.75 6.95 -10.73
N ARG A 315 -12.04 7.30 -10.60
CA ARG A 315 -13.01 7.47 -11.69
C ARG A 315 -13.21 6.18 -12.50
N VAL A 316 -14.16 5.35 -12.07
CA VAL A 316 -14.50 4.11 -12.77
C VAL A 316 -15.06 4.45 -14.15
N CYS A 317 -14.55 3.79 -15.20
CA CYS A 317 -15.08 3.91 -16.55
C CYS A 317 -16.55 3.43 -16.57
N GLU A 318 -17.47 4.25 -17.05
CA GLU A 318 -18.82 3.77 -17.39
C GLU A 318 -18.71 2.92 -18.67
N GLU A 319 -19.04 1.62 -18.58
CA GLU A 319 -19.22 0.79 -19.78
C GLU A 319 -20.38 1.36 -20.59
N THR A 320 -20.07 2.19 -21.57
CA THR A 320 -21.01 2.51 -22.64
C THR A 320 -21.07 1.30 -23.56
N SER A 321 -22.03 0.42 -23.31
CA SER A 321 -22.45 -0.57 -24.29
C SER A 321 -22.95 0.20 -25.53
N LEU A 322 -22.13 0.22 -26.59
CA LEU A 322 -22.49 0.75 -27.91
C LEU A 322 -23.44 -0.19 -28.65
#